data_AF-A0A6N9QJA9-F1
#
_entry.id   AF-A0A6N9QJA9-F1
#
_cell.length_a   1.000
_cell.length_b   1.000
_cell.length_c   1.000
_cell.angle_alpha   90.00
_cell.angle_beta   90.00
_cell.angle_gamma   90.00
#
_symmetry.space_group_name_H-M   'P 1'
#
loop_
_entity.id
_entity.type
_entity.pdbx_description
1 polymer ?
#
loop_
_entity_poly.entity_id
_entity_poly.type
_entity_poly.pdbx_seq_one_letter_code
_entity_poly.pdbx_strand_id
1 'polypeptide(L)'
;MTPFRIIIAGGRDFADAALMQAKCDPIMSDLTKKGYALEIVSGTARGADQFGEQYAASRNIPVKQFPADWKRYGKAAGYRRNAQMADYASEFPYGGLIAFWDGKSRGTKAMIELAKKKGLMVEIINY
;
A
#
# COMPACT_ATOMS: atom_id res chain seq x y z
N MET A 1 10.29 6.31 18.10
CA MET A 1 8.99 6.15 17.44
C MET A 1 8.84 4.69 17.03
N THR A 2 7.65 4.12 17.18
CA THR A 2 7.37 2.72 16.81
C THR A 2 7.19 2.63 15.29
N PRO A 3 7.81 1.70 14.57
CA PRO A 3 7.59 1.58 13.12
C PRO A 3 6.13 1.26 12.78
N PHE A 4 5.60 1.89 11.74
CA PHE A 4 4.31 1.55 11.14
C PHE A 4 4.45 1.53 9.62
N ARG A 5 4.25 0.35 9.04
CA ARG A 5 4.39 0.12 7.60
C ARG A 5 3.02 0.15 6.93
N ILE A 6 2.88 1.02 5.93
CA ILE A 6 1.60 1.24 5.24
C ILE A 6 1.76 0.89 3.79
N ILE A 7 1.05 -0.15 3.35
CA ILE A 7 0.95 -0.49 1.94
C ILE A 7 0.02 0.53 1.29
N ILE A 8 0.47 1.18 0.22
CA ILE A 8 -0.40 1.92 -0.68
C ILE A 8 -0.45 1.15 -1.99
N ALA A 9 -1.62 0.61 -2.31
CA ALA A 9 -1.82 -0.23 -3.48
C ALA A 9 -3.23 -0.01 -4.06
N GLY A 10 -3.44 -0.43 -5.29
CA GLY A 10 -4.74 -0.23 -5.92
C GLY A 10 -4.80 -0.60 -7.39
N GLY A 11 -5.86 -0.15 -8.05
CA GLY A 11 -6.03 -0.39 -9.48
C GLY A 11 -4.96 0.29 -10.32
N ARG A 12 -4.67 -0.31 -11.47
CA ARG A 12 -3.61 0.13 -12.40
C ARG A 12 -4.02 1.31 -13.28
N ASP A 13 -5.30 1.63 -13.26
CA ASP A 13 -5.98 2.72 -13.92
C ASP A 13 -6.25 3.91 -12.98
N PHE A 14 -5.97 3.74 -11.68
CA PHE A 14 -6.04 4.84 -10.72
C PHE A 14 -5.11 5.99 -11.15
N ALA A 15 -5.68 7.19 -11.29
CA ALA A 15 -4.98 8.37 -11.77
C ALA A 15 -5.40 9.67 -11.05
N ASP A 16 -5.79 9.57 -9.77
CA ASP A 16 -6.30 10.71 -8.99
C ASP A 16 -5.37 11.05 -7.80
N ALA A 17 -4.36 11.89 -8.06
CA ALA A 17 -3.44 12.36 -7.03
C ALA A 17 -4.13 13.18 -5.93
N ALA A 18 -5.22 13.88 -6.26
CA ALA A 18 -5.93 14.73 -5.30
C ALA A 18 -6.69 13.87 -4.30
N LEU A 19 -7.41 12.85 -4.77
CA LEU A 19 -8.08 11.87 -3.94
C LEU A 19 -7.09 11.12 -3.04
N MET A 20 -5.94 10.71 -3.59
CA MET A 20 -4.91 10.06 -2.78
C MET A 20 -4.44 10.93 -1.63
N GLN A 21 -4.12 12.21 -1.90
CA GLN A 21 -3.68 13.13 -0.86
C GLN A 21 -4.78 13.35 0.19
N ALA A 22 -6.00 13.64 -0.26
CA ALA A 22 -7.14 13.89 0.62
C ALA A 22 -7.46 12.72 1.55
N LYS A 23 -7.19 11.47 1.13
CA LYS A 23 -7.43 10.28 1.95
C LYS A 23 -6.23 9.86 2.78
N CYS A 24 -5.01 9.96 2.26
CA CYS A 24 -3.81 9.58 3.00
C CYS A 24 -3.45 10.59 4.09
N ASP A 25 -3.57 11.89 3.86
CA ASP A 25 -3.13 12.93 4.82
C ASP A 25 -3.75 12.81 6.22
N PRO A 26 -5.07 12.63 6.41
CA PRO A 26 -5.63 12.45 7.75
C PRO A 26 -5.13 11.18 8.42
N ILE A 27 -4.93 10.09 7.67
CA ILE A 27 -4.42 8.80 8.20
C ILE A 27 -2.96 8.96 8.66
N MET A 28 -2.10 9.53 7.82
CA MET A 28 -0.68 9.76 8.15
C MET A 28 -0.53 10.71 9.34
N SER A 29 -1.37 11.76 9.42
CA SER A 29 -1.37 12.72 10.52
C SER A 29 -1.74 12.06 11.85
N ASP A 30 -2.79 11.24 11.87
CA ASP A 30 -3.23 10.52 13.07
C ASP A 30 -2.15 9.54 13.56
N LEU A 31 -1.57 8.75 12.66
CA LEU A 31 -0.50 7.80 13.03
C LEU A 31 0.75 8.52 13.53
N THR A 32 1.15 9.63 12.92
CA THR A 32 2.28 10.44 13.39
C THR A 32 2.02 11.02 14.79
N LYS A 33 0.81 11.53 15.04
CA LYS A 33 0.41 12.05 16.37
C LYS A 33 0.41 10.95 17.44
N LYS A 34 0.12 9.71 17.07
CA LYS A 34 0.24 8.52 17.93
C LYS A 34 1.68 8.07 18.16
N GLY A 35 2.67 8.75 17.57
CA GLY A 35 4.10 8.49 17.79
C GLY A 35 4.70 7.40 16.89
N TYR A 36 4.03 7.04 15.80
CA TYR A 36 4.55 6.08 14.82
C TYR A 36 5.55 6.73 13.85
N ALA A 37 6.59 5.97 13.48
CA ALA A 37 7.48 6.29 12.38
C ALA A 37 6.96 5.57 11.13
N LEU A 38 6.61 6.34 10.11
CA LEU A 38 5.92 5.82 8.92
C LEU A 38 6.91 5.37 7.85
N GLU A 39 6.59 4.25 7.20
CA GLU A 39 7.25 3.79 5.97
C GLU A 39 6.15 3.32 4.99
N ILE A 40 6.18 3.83 3.77
CA ILE A 40 5.26 3.40 2.71
C ILE A 40 5.82 2.15 2.03
N VAL A 41 4.96 1.18 1.79
CA VAL A 41 5.28 -0.05 1.09
C VAL A 41 4.59 -0.03 -0.27
N SER A 42 5.38 -0.08 -1.33
CA SER A 42 4.92 -0.01 -2.71
C SER A 42 5.29 -1.28 -3.46
N GLY A 43 4.42 -1.69 -4.37
CA GLY A 43 4.71 -2.78 -5.28
C GLY A 43 5.16 -2.34 -6.67
N THR A 44 5.35 -1.04 -6.88
CA THR A 44 5.87 -0.40 -8.09
C THR A 44 5.02 -0.63 -9.36
N ALA A 45 3.74 -0.98 -9.21
CA ALA A 45 2.83 -1.07 -10.37
C ALA A 45 2.41 0.33 -10.83
N ARG A 46 2.05 0.46 -12.10
CA ARG A 46 1.35 1.66 -12.58
C ARG A 46 0.06 1.89 -11.79
N GLY A 47 -0.37 3.14 -11.69
CA GLY A 47 -1.58 3.54 -10.98
C GLY A 47 -1.30 3.80 -9.50
N ALA A 48 -2.13 3.25 -8.62
CA ALA A 48 -2.10 3.59 -7.19
C ALA A 48 -0.73 3.39 -6.51
N ASP A 49 0.03 2.34 -6.83
CA ASP A 49 1.36 2.14 -6.24
C ASP A 49 2.30 3.33 -6.61
N GLN A 50 2.34 3.74 -7.88
CA GLN A 50 3.14 4.89 -8.34
C GLN A 50 2.70 6.22 -7.73
N PHE A 51 1.40 6.48 -7.66
CA PHE A 51 0.91 7.68 -6.97
C PHE A 51 1.26 7.63 -5.47
N GLY A 52 1.26 6.44 -4.85
CA GLY A 52 1.70 6.23 -3.47
C GLY A 52 3.17 6.57 -3.27
N GLU A 53 4.04 6.20 -4.21
CA GLU A 53 5.45 6.58 -4.21
C GLU A 53 5.63 8.10 -4.34
N GLN A 54 4.88 8.75 -5.22
CA GLN A 54 4.90 10.21 -5.39
C GLN A 54 4.40 10.93 -4.13
N TYR A 55 3.32 10.43 -3.53
CA TYR A 55 2.79 10.90 -2.25
C TYR A 55 3.88 10.83 -1.18
N ALA A 56 4.54 9.68 -1.04
CA ALA A 56 5.63 9.48 -0.09
C ALA A 56 6.79 10.46 -0.30
N ALA A 57 7.24 10.59 -1.56
CA ALA A 57 8.35 11.47 -1.94
C ALA A 57 8.05 12.94 -1.59
N SER A 58 6.84 13.42 -1.89
CA SER A 58 6.43 14.81 -1.58
C SER A 58 6.39 15.14 -0.09
N ARG A 59 6.34 14.11 0.78
CA ARG A 59 6.23 14.23 2.24
C ARG A 59 7.49 13.71 2.96
N ASN A 60 8.54 13.37 2.22
CA ASN A 60 9.77 12.76 2.73
C ASN A 60 9.53 11.50 3.58
N ILE A 61 8.50 10.71 3.24
CA ILE A 61 8.22 9.42 3.87
C ILE A 61 9.07 8.35 3.18
N PRO A 62 9.83 7.53 3.92
CA PRO A 62 10.59 6.41 3.34
C PRO A 62 9.69 5.45 2.58
N VAL A 63 10.20 4.90 1.48
CA VAL A 63 9.48 3.91 0.66
C VAL A 63 10.29 2.62 0.56
N LYS A 64 9.64 1.50 0.89
CA LYS A 64 10.12 0.16 0.55
C LYS A 64 9.40 -0.35 -0.69
N GLN A 65 10.17 -0.57 -1.76
CA GLN A 65 9.65 -1.08 -3.03
C GLN A 65 9.78 -2.60 -3.15
N PHE A 66 8.73 -3.24 -3.67
CA PHE A 66 8.63 -4.65 -3.98
C PHE A 66 8.21 -4.82 -5.44
N PRO A 67 9.13 -4.72 -6.41
CA PRO A 67 8.80 -4.95 -7.82
C PRO A 67 8.45 -6.43 -8.05
N ALA A 68 7.47 -6.68 -8.91
CA ALA A 68 7.09 -8.05 -9.26
C ALA A 68 8.11 -8.71 -10.21
N ASP A 69 8.62 -9.88 -9.85
CA ASP A 69 9.56 -10.65 -10.68
C ASP A 69 8.82 -11.50 -11.73
N TRP A 70 8.40 -10.82 -12.81
CA TRP A 70 7.68 -11.43 -13.93
C TRP A 70 8.52 -12.48 -14.68
N LYS A 71 9.84 -12.30 -14.74
CA LYS A 71 10.75 -13.23 -15.43
C LYS A 71 10.77 -14.58 -14.73
N ARG A 72 10.80 -14.59 -13.39
CA ARG A 72 10.87 -15.81 -12.60
C ARG A 72 9.51 -16.47 -12.37
N TYR A 73 8.47 -15.68 -12.12
CA TYR A 73 7.18 -16.21 -11.63
C TYR A 73 6.00 -16.04 -12.61
N GLY A 74 6.22 -15.40 -13.77
CA GLY A 74 5.19 -15.17 -14.77
C GLY A 74 3.93 -14.54 -14.17
N LYS A 75 2.76 -15.10 -14.47
CA LYS A 75 1.45 -14.58 -14.00
C LYS A 75 1.33 -14.54 -12.47
N ALA A 76 2.08 -15.37 -11.74
CA ALA A 76 2.03 -15.40 -10.28
C ALA A 76 2.85 -14.28 -9.62
N ALA A 77 3.70 -13.57 -10.38
CA ALA A 77 4.62 -12.57 -9.84
C ALA A 77 3.90 -11.48 -9.03
N GLY A 78 2.79 -10.96 -9.55
CA GLY A 78 2.01 -9.92 -8.86
C GLY A 78 1.43 -10.41 -7.52
N TYR A 79 0.88 -11.62 -7.47
CA TYR A 79 0.35 -12.17 -6.22
C TYR A 79 1.46 -12.45 -5.19
N ARG A 80 2.60 -13.00 -5.64
CA ARG A 80 3.75 -13.25 -4.76
C ARG A 80 4.31 -11.96 -4.18
N ARG A 81 4.44 -10.93 -5.02
CA ARG A 81 4.83 -9.58 -4.60
C ARG A 81 3.87 -9.02 -3.55
N ASN A 82 2.56 -9.18 -3.74
CA ASN A 82 1.57 -8.75 -2.74
C ASN A 82 1.74 -9.47 -1.41
N ALA A 83 2.04 -10.78 -1.43
CA ALA A 83 2.36 -11.53 -0.22
C ALA A 83 3.61 -10.99 0.49
N GLN A 84 4.68 -10.71 -0.24
CA GLN A 84 5.90 -10.12 0.34
C GLN A 84 5.62 -8.76 0.99
N MET A 85 4.82 -7.89 0.36
CA MET A 85 4.42 -6.62 0.96
C MET A 85 3.60 -6.80 2.23
N ALA A 86 2.62 -7.72 2.22
CA ALA A 86 1.77 -7.99 3.38
C ALA A 86 2.58 -8.60 4.54
N ASP A 87 3.48 -9.54 4.25
CA ASP A 87 4.41 -10.12 5.22
C ASP A 87 5.25 -9.01 5.85
N TYR A 88 5.89 -8.18 5.03
CA TYR A 88 6.74 -7.07 5.48
C TYR A 88 5.99 -6.05 6.34
N ALA A 89 4.78 -5.66 5.93
CA ALA A 89 3.96 -4.71 6.68
C ALA A 89 3.46 -5.30 8.02
N SER A 90 3.40 -6.63 8.14
CA SER A 90 2.96 -7.35 9.35
C SER A 90 4.10 -7.79 10.28
N GLU A 91 5.35 -7.46 9.98
CA GLU A 91 6.49 -7.81 10.85
C GLU A 91 6.41 -7.14 12.23
N PHE A 92 5.71 -6.01 12.33
CA PHE A 92 5.43 -5.32 13.58
C PHE A 92 3.98 -5.52 14.01
N PRO A 93 3.65 -5.33 15.30
CA PRO A 93 2.26 -5.46 15.79
C PRO A 93 1.26 -4.51 15.11
N TYR A 94 1.76 -3.45 14.47
CA TYR A 94 0.98 -2.41 13.84
C TYR A 94 1.46 -2.20 12.40
N GLY A 95 0.52 -2.27 11.46
CA GLY A 95 0.73 -2.04 10.04
C GLY A 95 -0.60 -1.88 9.32
N GLY A 96 -0.57 -1.43 8.07
CA GLY A 96 -1.80 -1.12 7.35
C GLY A 96 -1.72 -1.24 5.83
N LEU A 97 -2.89 -1.18 5.21
CA LEU A 97 -3.12 -1.08 3.78
C LEU A 97 -4.13 0.03 3.53
N ILE A 98 -3.79 0.97 2.64
CA ILE A 98 -4.74 1.88 2.00
C ILE A 98 -4.91 1.37 0.56
N ALA A 99 -6.08 0.82 0.27
CA ALA A 99 -6.40 0.21 -1.01
C ALA A 99 -7.30 1.13 -1.84
N PHE A 100 -6.78 1.67 -2.95
CA PHE A 100 -7.59 2.38 -3.94
C PHE A 100 -8.23 1.36 -4.88
N TRP A 101 -9.54 1.18 -4.81
CA TRP A 101 -10.23 0.09 -5.48
C TRP A 101 -11.46 0.53 -6.28
N ASP A 102 -11.49 0.18 -7.56
CA ASP A 102 -12.61 0.35 -8.50
C ASP A 102 -13.79 -0.62 -8.26
N GLY A 103 -13.73 -1.44 -7.21
CA GLY A 103 -14.69 -2.52 -6.94
C GLY A 103 -14.58 -3.75 -7.84
N LYS A 104 -13.70 -3.75 -8.86
CA LYS A 104 -13.61 -4.80 -9.90
C LYS A 104 -12.24 -5.46 -9.99
N SER A 105 -11.17 -4.73 -9.71
CA SER A 105 -9.79 -5.20 -9.79
C SER A 105 -9.57 -6.42 -8.88
N ARG A 106 -9.39 -7.57 -9.52
CA ARG A 106 -9.10 -8.85 -8.83
C ARG A 106 -7.78 -8.79 -8.07
N GLY A 107 -6.79 -8.08 -8.60
CA GLY A 107 -5.47 -7.91 -7.97
C GLY A 107 -5.56 -7.10 -6.68
N THR A 108 -6.31 -6.00 -6.71
CA THR A 108 -6.55 -5.15 -5.53
C THR A 108 -7.37 -5.90 -4.48
N LYS A 109 -8.44 -6.59 -4.89
CA LYS A 109 -9.22 -7.46 -4.00
C LYS A 109 -8.34 -8.51 -3.32
N ALA A 110 -7.47 -9.18 -4.07
CA ALA A 110 -6.55 -10.17 -3.49
C ALA A 110 -5.57 -9.55 -2.47
N MET A 111 -5.10 -8.32 -2.71
CA MET A 111 -4.26 -7.59 -1.76
C MET A 111 -5.03 -7.25 -0.46
N ILE A 112 -6.27 -6.78 -0.58
CA ILE A 112 -7.15 -6.48 0.56
C ILE A 112 -7.35 -7.72 1.44
N GLU A 113 -7.72 -8.85 0.84
CA GLU A 113 -7.94 -10.09 1.59
C GLU A 113 -6.68 -10.59 2.28
N LEU A 114 -5.53 -10.45 1.62
CA LEU A 114 -4.24 -10.83 2.18
C LEU A 114 -3.84 -9.94 3.36
N ALA A 115 -4.05 -8.63 3.26
CA ALA A 115 -3.79 -7.69 4.35
C ALA A 115 -4.67 -7.99 5.57
N LYS A 116 -5.98 -8.23 5.37
CA LYS A 116 -6.89 -8.65 6.44
C LYS A 116 -6.43 -9.94 7.11
N LYS A 117 -6.04 -10.95 6.31
CA LYS A 117 -5.52 -12.23 6.84
C LYS A 117 -4.25 -12.04 7.67
N LYS A 118 -3.45 -11.01 7.38
CA LYS A 118 -2.23 -10.66 8.11
C LYS A 118 -2.47 -9.76 9.32
N GLY A 119 -3.72 -9.42 9.63
CA GLY A 119 -4.06 -8.54 10.76
C GLY A 119 -3.71 -7.07 10.54
N LEU A 120 -3.47 -6.66 9.29
CA LEU A 120 -3.21 -5.26 8.96
C LEU A 120 -4.51 -4.45 9.06
N MET A 121 -4.38 -3.18 9.46
CA MET A 121 -5.47 -2.22 9.33
C MET A 121 -5.76 -1.99 7.84
N VAL A 122 -7.01 -2.09 7.41
CA VAL A 122 -7.35 -1.95 5.99
C VAL A 122 -8.34 -0.81 5.79
N GLU A 123 -7.92 0.20 5.04
CA GLU A 123 -8.75 1.27 4.53
C GLU A 123 -9.00 1.04 3.02
N ILE A 124 -10.26 1.08 2.60
CA ILE A 124 -10.64 0.90 1.19
C ILE A 124 -11.21 2.21 0.68
N ILE A 125 -10.53 2.81 -0.30
CA ILE A 125 -10.95 4.03 -0.97
C ILE A 125 -11.51 3.65 -2.35
N ASN A 126 -12.82 3.81 -2.53
CA ASN A 126 -13.45 3.61 -3.83
C ASN A 126 -13.21 4.82 -4.74
N TYR A 127 -12.96 4.56 -6.03
CA TYR A 127 -12.82 5.57 -7.08
C TYR A 127 -13.49 5.12 -8.37
#